data_AF-A0A661WFK7-F1
#
_entry.id   AF-A0A661WFK7-F1
#
_cell.length_a   1.000
_cell.length_b   1.000
_cell.length_c   1.000
_cell.angle_alpha   90.00
_cell.angle_beta   90.00
_cell.angle_gamma   90.00
#
_symmetry.space_group_name_H-M   'P 1'
#
loop_
_entity.id
_entity.type
_entity.pdbx_description
1 polymer ?
#
loop_
_entity_poly.entity_id
_entity_poly.type
_entity_poly.pdbx_seq_one_letter_code
_entity_poly.pdbx_strand_id
1 'polypeptide(L)'
;MNYEHDFVTYLESLRENRGALAALRRGLGQPPGDVSDMFRYVVPKMKAKSGTWTEKTHYLIASLFALHPVSTSSGNIGNHFARHLDHQNPENNTALERRFTILLTASPDDLHIYLRQAISFLKSKEETPINWHR
;
A
#
# COMPACT_ATOMS: atom_id res chain seq x y z
N MET A 1 -3.12 -17.00 -13.75
CA MET A 1 -3.11 -15.71 -14.46
C MET A 1 -2.57 -14.65 -13.51
N ASN A 2 -1.49 -13.95 -13.91
CA ASN A 2 -1.10 -12.70 -13.27
C ASN A 2 -2.05 -11.63 -13.82
N TYR A 3 -2.89 -11.08 -12.94
CA TYR A 3 -3.76 -9.98 -13.28
C TYR A 3 -2.98 -8.69 -13.05
N GLU A 4 -2.73 -7.93 -14.11
CA GLU A 4 -2.12 -6.61 -13.99
C GLU A 4 -3.21 -5.54 -13.90
N HIS A 5 -2.96 -4.54 -13.07
CA HIS A 5 -3.89 -3.44 -12.83
C HIS A 5 -3.33 -2.21 -13.52
N ASP A 6 -4.04 -1.68 -14.52
CA ASP A 6 -3.65 -0.48 -15.28
C ASP A 6 -3.16 0.66 -14.38
N PHE A 7 -3.84 0.86 -13.24
CA PHE A 7 -3.52 1.91 -12.28
C PHE A 7 -2.17 1.68 -11.58
N VAL A 8 -1.86 0.44 -11.21
CA VAL A 8 -0.59 0.08 -10.58
C VAL A 8 0.55 0.19 -11.58
N THR A 9 0.36 -0.31 -12.80
CA THR A 9 1.34 -0.13 -13.90
C THR A 9 1.63 1.36 -14.14
N TYR A 10 0.61 2.21 -14.07
CA TYR A 10 0.79 3.65 -14.11
C TYR A 10 1.61 4.18 -12.92
N LEU A 11 1.33 3.75 -11.68
CA LEU A 11 2.11 4.18 -10.51
C LEU A 11 3.57 3.76 -10.62
N GLU A 12 3.85 2.57 -11.13
CA GLU A 12 5.22 2.10 -11.37
C GLU A 12 5.97 2.97 -12.38
N SER A 13 5.29 3.52 -13.39
CA SER A 13 5.88 4.50 -14.31
C SER A 13 6.26 5.83 -13.63
N LEU A 14 5.71 6.12 -12.44
CA LEU A 14 6.05 7.29 -11.63
C LEU A 14 7.19 7.06 -10.63
N ARG A 15 7.76 5.84 -10.54
CA ARG A 15 8.75 5.46 -9.52
C ARG A 15 9.94 6.42 -9.44
N GLU A 16 10.46 6.89 -10.57
CA GLU A 16 11.58 7.82 -10.62
C GLU A 16 11.17 9.30 -10.52
N ASN A 17 9.87 9.60 -10.54
CA ASN A 17 9.35 10.94 -10.43
C ASN A 17 9.16 11.35 -8.97
N ARG A 18 10.24 11.87 -8.36
CA ARG A 18 10.25 12.34 -6.96
C ARG A 18 9.13 13.33 -6.63
N GLY A 19 8.79 14.22 -7.56
CA GLY A 19 7.71 15.20 -7.37
C GLY A 19 6.34 14.54 -7.30
N ALA A 20 6.08 13.57 -8.18
CA ALA A 20 4.85 12.78 -8.15
C ALA A 20 4.74 11.96 -6.85
N LEU A 21 5.80 11.24 -6.47
CA LEU A 21 5.81 10.50 -5.21
C LEU A 21 5.63 11.42 -4.00
N ALA A 22 6.20 12.62 -4.02
CA ALA A 22 6.02 13.59 -2.94
C ALA A 22 4.56 14.06 -2.80
N ALA A 23 3.88 14.33 -3.91
CA ALA A 23 2.47 14.68 -3.90
C ALA A 23 1.59 13.53 -3.41
N LEU A 24 1.83 12.30 -3.90
CA LEU A 24 1.08 11.12 -3.50
C LEU A 24 1.26 10.78 -2.00
N ARG A 25 2.47 10.95 -1.45
CA ARG A 25 2.71 10.73 -0.01
C ARG A 25 1.92 11.66 0.90
N ARG A 26 1.45 12.82 0.42
CA ARG A 26 0.64 13.73 1.24
C ARG A 26 -0.72 13.15 1.62
N GLY A 27 -1.21 12.17 0.88
CA GLY A 27 -2.41 11.40 1.24
C GLY A 27 -2.22 10.43 2.42
N LEU A 28 -0.98 10.18 2.86
CA LEU A 28 -0.72 9.26 3.97
C LEU A 28 -1.33 9.77 5.28
N GLY A 29 -2.25 8.99 5.85
CA GLY A 29 -2.92 9.34 7.12
C GLY A 29 -4.02 10.39 6.97
N GLN A 30 -4.40 10.74 5.74
CA GLN A 30 -5.62 11.48 5.44
C GLN A 30 -6.68 10.51 4.91
N PRO A 31 -7.99 10.82 5.05
CA PRO A 31 -9.02 10.06 4.38
C PRO A 31 -8.77 10.05 2.85
N PRO A 32 -8.96 8.91 2.16
CA PRO A 32 -8.69 8.83 0.73
C PRO A 32 -9.58 9.78 -0.08
N GLY A 33 -8.95 10.67 -0.87
CA GLY A 33 -9.64 11.65 -1.70
C GLY A 33 -9.64 13.09 -1.14
N ASP A 34 -9.11 13.32 0.05
CA ASP A 34 -9.15 14.64 0.69
C ASP A 34 -7.97 15.56 0.31
N VAL A 35 -6.95 15.03 -0.36
CA VAL A 35 -5.70 15.75 -0.67
C VAL A 35 -5.64 16.15 -2.14
N SER A 36 -5.87 17.44 -2.41
CA SER A 36 -5.92 18.00 -3.77
C SER A 36 -4.62 17.82 -4.58
N ASP A 37 -3.46 17.81 -3.91
CA ASP A 37 -2.14 17.56 -4.55
C ASP A 37 -2.11 16.22 -5.31
N MET A 38 -2.90 15.23 -4.89
CA MET A 38 -2.96 13.91 -5.51
C MET A 38 -3.81 13.87 -6.78
N PHE A 39 -4.75 14.81 -6.93
CA PHE A 39 -5.81 14.71 -7.94
C PHE A 39 -5.24 14.64 -9.36
N ARG A 40 -4.18 15.42 -9.63
CA ARG A 40 -3.49 15.43 -10.93
C ARG A 40 -2.89 14.09 -11.34
N TYR A 41 -2.64 13.19 -10.39
CA TYR A 41 -2.04 11.88 -10.64
C TYR A 41 -3.08 10.75 -10.59
N VAL A 42 -4.05 10.84 -9.67
CA VAL A 42 -5.03 9.76 -9.46
C VAL A 42 -6.23 9.89 -10.40
N VAL A 43 -6.86 11.07 -10.46
CA VAL A 43 -8.14 11.28 -11.17
C VAL A 43 -8.05 10.93 -12.66
N PRO A 44 -7.01 11.34 -13.43
CA PRO A 44 -6.95 11.02 -14.85
C PRO A 44 -6.81 9.53 -15.17
N LYS A 45 -6.43 8.71 -14.18
CA LYS A 45 -6.21 7.27 -14.33
C LYS A 45 -7.32 6.44 -13.68
N MET A 46 -8.25 7.09 -13.02
CA MET A 46 -9.38 6.46 -12.37
C MET A 46 -10.56 6.35 -13.34
N LYS A 47 -11.14 5.16 -13.45
CA LYS A 47 -12.40 4.92 -14.18
C LYS A 47 -13.64 4.92 -13.25
N ALA A 48 -13.42 5.06 -11.94
CA ALA A 48 -14.46 4.99 -10.92
C ALA A 48 -15.26 6.30 -10.81
N LYS A 49 -16.51 6.18 -10.39
CA LYS A 49 -17.33 7.34 -10.01
C LYS A 49 -16.83 7.91 -8.68
N SER A 50 -17.02 9.22 -8.50
CA SER A 50 -16.73 9.88 -7.22
C SER A 50 -17.60 9.34 -6.08
N GLY A 51 -17.07 9.32 -4.87
CA GLY A 51 -17.66 8.77 -3.65
C GLY A 51 -17.58 7.25 -3.53
N THR A 52 -17.02 6.53 -4.51
CA THR A 52 -17.03 5.06 -4.51
C THR A 52 -15.89 4.47 -3.67
N TRP A 53 -16.09 3.25 -3.17
CA TRP A 53 -15.02 2.45 -2.56
C TRP A 53 -13.79 2.32 -3.48
N THR A 54 -14.04 2.17 -4.78
CA THR A 54 -12.98 2.09 -5.79
C THR A 54 -12.15 3.36 -5.83
N GLU A 55 -12.77 4.55 -5.81
CA GLU A 55 -12.03 5.82 -5.74
C GLU A 55 -11.14 5.89 -4.49
N LYS A 56 -11.71 5.60 -3.32
CA LYS A 56 -10.96 5.58 -2.06
C LYS A 56 -9.78 4.62 -2.12
N THR A 57 -9.96 3.46 -2.73
CA THR A 57 -8.91 2.46 -2.92
C THR A 57 -7.78 3.00 -3.81
N HIS A 58 -8.08 3.72 -4.89
CA HIS A 58 -7.05 4.30 -5.77
C HIS A 58 -6.18 5.32 -5.03
N TYR A 59 -6.80 6.23 -4.28
CA TYR A 59 -6.06 7.19 -3.45
C TYR A 59 -5.20 6.51 -2.38
N LEU A 60 -5.75 5.49 -1.72
CA LEU A 60 -5.02 4.74 -0.71
C LEU A 60 -3.80 4.01 -1.30
N ILE A 61 -3.99 3.25 -2.38
CA ILE A 61 -2.92 2.53 -3.06
C ILE A 61 -1.85 3.49 -3.58
N ALA A 62 -2.23 4.65 -4.15
CA ALA A 62 -1.27 5.63 -4.63
C ALA A 62 -0.41 6.20 -3.48
N SER A 63 -1.03 6.48 -2.32
CA SER A 63 -0.32 6.97 -1.13
C SER A 63 0.65 5.93 -0.57
N LEU A 64 0.20 4.67 -0.47
CA LEU A 64 1.00 3.55 0.03
C LEU A 64 2.15 3.17 -0.91
N PHE A 65 1.89 3.17 -2.22
CA PHE A 65 2.94 2.98 -3.22
C PHE A 65 4.00 4.07 -3.10
N ALA A 66 3.60 5.33 -2.97
CA ALA A 66 4.54 6.43 -2.84
C ALA A 66 5.33 6.40 -1.51
N LEU A 67 4.81 5.75 -0.47
CA LEU A 67 5.54 5.48 0.77
C LEU A 67 6.65 4.45 0.55
N HIS A 68 6.38 3.41 -0.25
CA HIS A 68 7.27 2.28 -0.51
C HIS A 68 7.17 1.78 -1.97
N PRO A 69 7.87 2.44 -2.92
CA PRO A 69 7.68 2.18 -4.36
C PRO A 69 8.44 0.95 -4.87
N VAL A 70 9.03 0.15 -3.98
CA VAL A 70 9.76 -1.08 -4.30
C VAL A 70 8.75 -2.20 -4.58
N SER A 71 8.71 -2.68 -5.82
CA SER A 71 7.73 -3.67 -6.27
C SER A 71 8.33 -5.07 -6.48
N THR A 72 7.49 -6.11 -6.37
CA THR A 72 7.73 -7.46 -6.87
C THR A 72 6.48 -7.98 -7.60
N SER A 73 6.64 -8.94 -8.51
CA SER A 73 5.53 -9.57 -9.24
C SER A 73 5.00 -10.85 -8.55
N SER A 74 5.53 -11.19 -7.38
CA SER A 74 5.25 -12.45 -6.68
C SER A 74 4.73 -12.26 -5.26
N GLY A 75 3.91 -13.21 -4.79
CA GLY A 75 3.32 -13.18 -3.45
C GLY A 75 2.24 -12.13 -3.25
N ASN A 76 1.64 -12.15 -2.06
CA ASN A 76 0.71 -11.14 -1.55
C ASN A 76 1.24 -10.55 -0.23
N ILE A 77 0.50 -9.61 0.37
CA ILE A 77 0.92 -8.97 1.63
C ILE A 77 1.17 -9.98 2.76
N GLY A 78 0.41 -11.06 2.83
CA GLY A 78 0.61 -12.14 3.81
C GLY A 78 1.92 -12.88 3.59
N ASN A 79 2.27 -13.19 2.33
CA ASN A 79 3.58 -13.77 2.02
C ASN A 79 4.72 -12.83 2.42
N HIS A 80 4.57 -11.52 2.17
CA HIS A 80 5.59 -10.52 2.51
C HIS A 80 5.80 -10.39 4.02
N PHE A 81 4.73 -10.52 4.83
CA PHE A 81 4.83 -10.62 6.28
C PHE A 81 5.49 -11.93 6.74
N ALA A 82 5.06 -13.07 6.19
CA ALA A 82 5.55 -14.38 6.60
C ALA A 82 7.06 -14.56 6.40
N ARG A 83 7.67 -13.86 5.43
CA ARG A 83 9.12 -13.86 5.20
C ARG A 83 9.93 -13.30 6.38
N HIS A 84 9.29 -12.56 7.28
CA HIS A 84 9.94 -11.97 8.46
C HIS A 84 9.68 -12.75 9.75
N LEU A 85 9.11 -13.95 9.65
CA LEU A 85 8.99 -14.85 10.79
C LEU A 85 10.35 -15.41 11.17
N ASP A 86 10.69 -15.32 12.45
CA ASP A 86 11.79 -16.05 13.06
C ASP A 86 11.36 -17.52 13.26
N HIS A 87 11.86 -18.40 12.39
CA HIS A 87 11.57 -19.83 12.46
C HIS A 87 12.37 -20.56 13.54
N GLN A 88 13.43 -19.93 14.08
CA GLN A 88 14.26 -20.51 15.12
C GLN A 88 13.69 -20.21 16.51
N ASN A 89 13.12 -19.02 16.69
CA ASN A 89 12.54 -18.55 17.96
C ASN A 89 11.12 -17.97 17.72
N PRO A 90 10.08 -18.82 17.63
CA PRO A 90 8.72 -18.38 17.32
C PRO A 90 8.14 -17.33 18.28
N GLU A 91 8.59 -17.29 19.53
CA GLU A 91 8.22 -16.27 20.52
C GLU A 91 8.58 -14.84 20.10
N ASN A 92 9.60 -14.67 19.24
CA ASN A 92 9.96 -13.37 18.68
C ASN A 92 8.91 -12.84 17.68
N ASN A 93 8.01 -13.70 17.19
CA ASN A 93 7.01 -13.35 16.16
C ASN A 93 5.75 -12.72 16.73
N THR A 94 5.53 -12.72 18.06
CA THR A 94 4.28 -12.25 18.68
C THR A 94 3.89 -10.83 18.24
N ALA A 95 4.86 -9.91 18.15
CA ALA A 95 4.58 -8.54 17.72
C ALA A 95 4.20 -8.44 16.23
N LEU A 96 4.80 -9.29 15.39
CA LEU A 96 4.52 -9.35 13.95
C LEU A 96 3.13 -9.95 13.69
N GLU A 97 2.82 -11.07 14.35
CA GLU A 97 1.52 -11.73 14.29
C GLU A 97 0.42 -10.79 14.76
N ARG A 98 0.59 -10.14 15.93
CA ARG A 98 -0.38 -9.17 16.44
C ARG A 98 -0.67 -8.05 15.43
N ARG A 99 0.36 -7.50 14.77
CA ARG A 99 0.19 -6.45 13.75
C ARG A 99 -0.61 -6.97 12.56
N PHE A 100 -0.32 -8.19 12.10
CA PHE A 100 -1.02 -8.79 10.96
C PHE A 100 -2.47 -9.15 11.31
N THR A 101 -2.72 -9.70 12.50
CA THR A 101 -4.08 -9.95 13.00
C THR A 101 -4.91 -8.67 13.05
N ILE A 102 -4.36 -7.58 13.60
CA ILE A 102 -5.05 -6.27 13.65
C ILE A 102 -5.44 -5.80 12.24
N LEU A 103 -4.53 -5.95 11.26
CA LEU A 103 -4.82 -5.59 9.87
C LEU A 103 -5.97 -6.43 9.28
N LEU A 104 -5.98 -7.75 9.52
CA LEU A 104 -7.02 -8.64 9.01
C LEU A 104 -8.39 -8.38 9.66
N THR A 105 -8.41 -7.90 10.90
CA THR A 105 -9.65 -7.57 11.62
C THR A 105 -10.06 -6.11 11.50
N ALA A 106 -9.35 -5.31 10.69
CA ALA A 106 -9.60 -3.88 10.56
C ALA A 106 -10.97 -3.60 9.93
N SER A 107 -11.66 -2.59 10.46
CA SER A 107 -12.85 -2.04 9.81
C SER A 107 -12.47 -1.34 8.50
N PRO A 108 -13.40 -1.21 7.53
CA PRO A 108 -13.16 -0.42 6.32
C PRO A 108 -12.73 1.02 6.60
N ASP A 109 -13.23 1.61 7.70
CA ASP A 109 -12.93 2.99 8.08
C ASP A 109 -11.50 3.13 8.62
N ASP A 110 -10.98 2.12 9.34
CA ASP A 110 -9.63 2.16 9.91
C ASP A 110 -8.56 1.51 9.03
N LEU A 111 -8.96 0.79 7.97
CA LEU A 111 -8.08 -0.02 7.14
C LEU A 111 -6.88 0.79 6.60
N HIS A 112 -7.09 2.05 6.24
CA HIS A 112 -6.05 2.94 5.74
C HIS A 112 -4.93 3.19 6.77
N ILE A 113 -5.26 3.25 8.07
CA ILE A 113 -4.30 3.42 9.17
C ILE A 113 -3.43 2.18 9.30
N TYR A 114 -4.06 1.01 9.37
CA TYR A 114 -3.36 -0.26 9.59
C TYR A 114 -2.54 -0.69 8.36
N LEU A 115 -3.03 -0.45 7.14
CA LEU A 115 -2.24 -0.67 5.93
C LEU A 115 -1.00 0.23 5.90
N ARG A 116 -1.12 1.51 6.28
CA ARG A 116 0.04 2.40 6.37
C ARG A 116 1.08 1.85 7.35
N GLN A 117 0.65 1.37 8.51
CA GLN A 117 1.56 0.76 9.49
C GLN A 117 2.20 -0.52 8.95
N ALA A 118 1.44 -1.36 8.27
CA ALA A 118 1.92 -2.61 7.66
C ALA A 118 2.98 -2.34 6.58
N ILE A 119 2.72 -1.42 5.65
CA ILE A 119 3.67 -1.03 4.61
C ILE A 119 4.91 -0.34 5.21
N SER A 120 4.74 0.49 6.24
CA SER A 120 5.87 1.11 6.95
C SER A 120 6.78 0.07 7.60
N PHE A 121 6.20 -0.99 8.17
CA PHE A 121 6.94 -2.11 8.73
C PHE A 121 7.70 -2.90 7.65
N LEU A 122 7.05 -3.25 6.54
CA LEU A 122 7.72 -3.97 5.45
C LEU A 122 8.84 -3.14 4.82
N LYS A 123 8.64 -1.83 4.69
CA LYS A 123 9.68 -0.89 4.28
C LYS A 123 10.89 -0.90 5.22
N SER A 124 10.67 -0.92 6.54
CA SER A 124 11.78 -0.92 7.50
C SER A 124 12.54 -2.25 7.58
N LYS A 125 11.96 -3.32 7.03
CA LYS A 125 12.59 -4.64 6.91
C LYS A 125 13.22 -4.82 5.54
N GLU A 126 14.44 -4.28 5.40
CA GLU A 126 15.27 -4.41 4.18
C GLU A 126 14.52 -4.00 2.90
N GLU A 127 13.63 -3.01 3.00
CA GLU A 127 12.80 -2.55 1.88
C GLU A 127 12.04 -3.69 1.17
N THR A 128 11.48 -4.63 1.94
CA THR A 128 10.77 -5.81 1.41
C THR A 128 9.83 -5.41 0.27
N PRO A 129 10.07 -5.88 -0.97
CA PRO A 129 9.27 -5.49 -2.13
C PRO A 129 7.81 -5.92 -2.00
N ILE A 130 6.89 -5.09 -2.48
CA ILE A 130 5.44 -5.36 -2.40
C ILE A 130 4.89 -5.72 -3.77
N ASN A 131 3.97 -6.68 -3.80
CA ASN A 131 3.21 -6.96 -5.01
C ASN A 131 1.96 -6.09 -5.02
N TRP A 132 2.06 -4.91 -5.63
CA TRP A 132 0.96 -3.94 -5.69
C TRP A 132 -0.20 -4.39 -6.60
N HIS A 133 0.00 -5.43 -7.41
CA HIS A 133 -1.04 -6.02 -8.25
C HIS A 133 -1.90 -7.08 -7.52
N ARG A 134 -1.68 -7.32 -6.23
CA ARG A 134 -2.34 -8.39 -5.45
C ARG A 134 -2.96 -7.91 -4.15
#